data_AF-A0A3D0SUD9-F1
#
_entry.id   AF-A0A3D0SUD9-F1
#
_cell.length_a   1.000
_cell.length_b   1.000
_cell.length_c   1.000
_cell.angle_alpha   90.00
_cell.angle_beta   90.00
_cell.angle_gamma   90.00
#
_symmetry.space_group_name_H-M   'P 1'
#
loop_
_entity.id
_entity.type
_entity.pdbx_description
1 polymer ?
#
loop_
_entity_poly.entity_id
_entity_poly.type
_entity_poly.pdbx_seq_one_letter_code
_entity_poly.pdbx_strand_id
1 'polypeptide(L)'
;MMETLVDIFLLSLLVVTAIASIRLRDLFAVVMLFGIYSLVSASLFVVMDAVDVAFTEASVGAGVATVFMLGTLALTTHREKAPIAHNPLLPLFVVAITGAALVYGTYDIPRYGDPANPIHQHVAPRYIEDSPQEIGIPNIVSSVLASYRGYDTLGETTVVFTAAIGVLMLIGGARRRRSNKDQR
;
A
#
# COMPACT_ATOMS: atom_id res chain seq x y z
N MET A 1 -20.68 -10.14 15.11
CA MET A 1 -21.77 -9.59 14.24
C MET A 1 -21.53 -8.12 13.94
N MET A 2 -21.34 -7.25 14.93
CA MET A 2 -21.01 -5.84 14.66
C MET A 2 -19.67 -5.67 13.93
N GLU A 3 -18.60 -6.35 14.35
CA GLU A 3 -17.29 -6.31 13.66
C GLU A 3 -17.40 -6.71 12.19
N THR A 4 -18.01 -7.85 11.89
CA THR A 4 -18.24 -8.30 10.50
C THR A 4 -19.05 -7.29 9.68
N LEU A 5 -20.03 -6.61 10.29
CA LEU A 5 -20.80 -5.56 9.60
C LEU A 5 -19.91 -4.34 9.31
N VAL A 6 -19.04 -3.97 10.23
CA VAL A 6 -18.05 -2.90 10.03
C VAL A 6 -17.06 -3.29 8.93
N ASP A 7 -16.54 -4.52 8.93
CA ASP A 7 -15.64 -5.01 7.89
C ASP A 7 -16.30 -4.97 6.51
N ILE A 8 -17.51 -5.51 6.39
CA ILE A 8 -18.28 -5.49 5.12
C ILE A 8 -18.53 -4.05 4.68
N PHE A 9 -18.86 -3.16 5.60
CA PHE A 9 -19.07 -1.75 5.30
C PHE A 9 -17.79 -1.09 4.77
N LEU A 10 -16.65 -1.24 5.47
CA LEU A 10 -15.37 -0.68 5.05
C LEU A 10 -14.88 -1.27 3.72
N LEU A 11 -15.01 -2.58 3.53
CA LEU A 11 -14.71 -3.24 2.26
C LEU A 11 -15.59 -2.73 1.12
N SER A 12 -16.88 -2.53 1.37
CA SER A 12 -17.79 -1.95 0.38
C SER A 12 -17.37 -0.52 0.01
N LEU A 13 -16.92 0.28 0.98
CA LEU A 13 -16.42 1.64 0.75
C LEU A 13 -15.12 1.63 -0.06
N LEU A 14 -14.22 0.66 0.17
CA LEU A 14 -13.03 0.45 -0.66
C LEU A 14 -13.41 0.13 -2.11
N VAL A 15 -14.40 -0.74 -2.33
CA VAL A 15 -14.90 -1.06 -3.68
C VAL A 15 -15.49 0.18 -4.35
N VAL A 16 -16.31 0.94 -3.62
CA VAL A 16 -16.93 2.17 -4.14
C VAL A 16 -15.87 3.22 -4.51
N THR A 17 -14.90 3.47 -3.64
CA THR A 17 -13.83 4.44 -3.89
C THR A 17 -12.90 4.00 -5.03
N ALA A 18 -12.60 2.70 -5.14
CA ALA A 18 -11.86 2.15 -6.26
C ALA A 18 -12.61 2.35 -7.59
N ILE A 19 -13.90 1.98 -7.65
CA ILE A 19 -14.72 2.18 -8.86
C ILE A 19 -14.82 3.68 -9.20
N ALA A 20 -15.05 4.53 -8.20
CA ALA A 20 -15.12 5.98 -8.41
C ALA A 20 -13.81 6.53 -8.99
N SER A 21 -12.65 6.09 -8.48
CA SER A 21 -11.33 6.53 -8.96
C SER A 21 -11.11 6.22 -10.45
N ILE A 22 -11.58 5.06 -10.92
CA ILE A 22 -11.45 4.65 -12.33
C ILE A 22 -12.39 5.44 -13.25
N ARG A 23 -13.49 5.97 -12.72
CA ARG A 23 -14.51 6.69 -13.52
C ARG A 23 -14.25 8.19 -13.61
N LEU A 24 -13.49 8.75 -12.67
CA LEU A 24 -13.17 10.17 -12.66
C LEU A 24 -12.06 10.49 -13.65
N ARG A 25 -12.24 11.60 -14.38
CA ARG A 25 -11.22 12.17 -15.28
C ARG A 25 -10.46 13.34 -14.67
N ASP A 26 -10.91 13.81 -13.52
CA ASP A 26 -10.25 14.85 -12.75
C ASP A 26 -9.21 14.20 -11.84
N LEU A 27 -7.93 14.43 -12.15
CA LEU A 27 -6.81 13.78 -11.48
C LEU A 27 -6.65 14.28 -10.04
N PHE A 28 -7.04 15.52 -9.75
CA PHE A 28 -7.05 16.01 -8.38
C PHE A 28 -8.05 15.21 -7.54
N ALA A 29 -9.27 15.02 -8.04
CA ALA A 29 -10.28 14.21 -7.39
C ALA A 29 -9.85 12.73 -7.25
N VAL A 30 -9.17 12.16 -8.25
CA VAL A 30 -8.59 10.80 -8.17
C VAL A 30 -7.56 10.70 -7.05
N VAL A 31 -6.65 11.68 -6.93
CA VAL A 31 -5.65 11.71 -5.85
C VAL A 31 -6.31 11.79 -4.48
N MET A 32 -7.35 12.62 -4.33
CA MET A 32 -8.13 12.68 -3.09
C MET A 32 -8.83 11.34 -2.78
N LEU A 33 -9.38 10.65 -3.79
CA LEU A 33 -9.98 9.33 -3.62
C LEU A 33 -8.97 8.25 -3.23
N PHE A 34 -7.73 8.29 -3.74
CA PHE A 34 -6.67 7.38 -3.30
C PHE A 34 -6.25 7.63 -1.85
N GLY A 35 -6.20 8.89 -1.41
CA GLY A 35 -6.00 9.22 -0.01
C GLY A 35 -7.13 8.69 0.89
N ILE A 36 -8.38 8.84 0.46
CA ILE A 36 -9.55 8.28 1.16
C ILE A 36 -9.50 6.75 1.19
N TYR A 37 -9.19 6.11 0.05
CA TYR A 37 -9.03 4.66 -0.03
C TYR A 37 -8.00 4.16 1.00
N SER A 38 -6.86 4.83 1.08
CA SER A 38 -5.79 4.48 2.03
C SER A 38 -6.24 4.67 3.49
N LEU A 39 -6.97 5.75 3.81
CA LEU A 39 -7.54 5.96 5.16
C LEU A 39 -8.59 4.89 5.53
N VAL A 40 -9.43 4.49 4.58
CA VAL A 40 -10.41 3.43 4.78
C VAL A 40 -9.71 2.08 4.99
N SER A 41 -8.64 1.81 4.22
CA SER A 41 -7.81 0.62 4.40
C SER A 41 -7.09 0.62 5.76
N ALA A 42 -6.53 1.74 6.19
CA ALA A 42 -5.95 1.89 7.52
C ALA A 42 -6.99 1.63 8.62
N SER A 43 -8.21 2.12 8.44
CA SER A 43 -9.31 1.87 9.37
C SER A 43 -9.66 0.38 9.43
N LEU A 44 -9.66 -0.32 8.29
CA LEU A 44 -9.85 -1.78 8.23
C LEU A 44 -8.73 -2.52 8.97
N PHE A 45 -7.47 -2.10 8.82
CA PHE A 45 -6.34 -2.68 9.56
C PHE A 45 -6.47 -2.48 11.08
N VAL A 46 -7.01 -1.34 11.54
CA VAL A 46 -7.31 -1.15 12.98
C VAL A 46 -8.37 -2.13 13.46
N VAL A 47 -9.43 -2.36 12.68
CA VAL A 47 -10.48 -3.32 13.03
C VAL A 47 -9.95 -4.76 13.07
N MET A 48 -8.94 -5.07 12.26
CA MET A 48 -8.24 -6.37 12.27
C MET A 48 -7.11 -6.46 13.31
N ASP A 49 -7.08 -5.58 14.32
CA ASP A 49 -6.04 -5.51 15.36
C ASP A 49 -4.60 -5.33 14.84
N ALA A 50 -4.44 -4.84 13.61
CA ALA A 50 -3.16 -4.62 12.94
C ALA A 50 -2.76 -3.13 12.99
N VAL A 51 -2.65 -2.58 14.21
CA VAL A 51 -2.46 -1.13 14.41
C VAL A 51 -1.15 -0.59 13.82
N ASP A 52 -0.06 -1.35 13.87
CA ASP A 52 1.23 -0.92 13.31
C ASP A 52 1.15 -0.85 11.77
N VAL A 53 0.47 -1.80 11.13
CA VAL A 53 0.19 -1.78 9.69
C VAL A 53 -0.72 -0.59 9.36
N ALA A 54 -1.76 -0.35 10.15
CA ALA A 54 -2.65 0.80 9.97
C ALA A 54 -1.91 2.14 10.01
N PHE A 55 -0.96 2.32 10.95
CA PHE A 55 -0.16 3.54 11.03
C PHE A 55 0.72 3.73 9.79
N THR A 56 1.33 2.65 9.28
CA THR A 56 2.13 2.74 8.06
C THR A 56 1.27 3.09 6.85
N GLU A 57 0.08 2.51 6.71
CA GLU A 57 -0.84 2.78 5.62
C GLU A 57 -1.37 4.22 5.67
N ALA A 58 -1.76 4.70 6.86
CA ALA A 58 -2.21 6.08 7.02
C ALA A 58 -1.09 7.08 6.73
N SER A 59 0.14 6.81 7.16
CA SER A 59 1.27 7.71 6.97
C SER A 59 1.77 7.72 5.53
N VAL A 60 1.94 6.55 4.92
CA VAL A 60 2.53 6.41 3.58
C VAL A 60 1.48 6.53 2.49
N GLY A 61 0.39 5.76 2.57
CA GLY A 61 -0.68 5.73 1.57
C GLY A 61 -1.48 7.03 1.56
N ALA A 62 -2.07 7.41 2.70
CA ALA A 62 -2.86 8.63 2.77
C ALA A 62 -2.01 9.91 2.86
N GLY A 63 -0.87 9.87 3.57
CA GLY A 63 -0.01 11.03 3.77
C GLY A 63 0.97 11.29 2.63
N VAL A 64 2.09 10.56 2.61
CA VAL A 64 3.24 10.84 1.72
C VAL A 64 2.87 10.68 0.25
N ALA A 65 2.16 9.62 -0.14
CA ALA A 65 1.79 9.39 -1.54
C ALA A 65 0.87 10.50 -2.07
N THR A 66 -0.10 10.96 -1.28
CA THR A 66 -0.96 12.10 -1.63
C THR A 66 -0.12 13.36 -1.88
N VAL A 67 0.84 13.67 -1.01
CA VAL A 67 1.73 14.84 -1.19
C VAL A 67 2.54 14.71 -2.48
N PHE A 68 3.09 13.54 -2.78
CA PHE A 68 3.85 13.32 -4.01
C PHE A 68 2.98 13.39 -5.27
N MET A 69 1.77 12.83 -5.23
CA MET A 69 0.84 12.91 -6.37
C MET A 69 0.35 14.34 -6.60
N LEU A 70 0.00 15.08 -5.54
CA LEU A 70 -0.35 16.50 -5.65
C LEU A 70 0.83 17.36 -6.13
N GLY A 71 2.04 17.10 -5.62
CA GLY A 71 3.26 17.76 -6.09
C GLY A 71 3.55 17.47 -7.56
N THR A 72 3.26 16.26 -8.03
CA THR A 72 3.34 15.90 -9.45
C THR A 72 2.28 16.66 -10.25
N LEU A 73 1.03 16.71 -9.78
CA LEU A 73 -0.06 17.44 -10.43
C LEU A 73 0.22 18.93 -10.54
N ALA A 74 0.90 19.53 -9.56
CA ALA A 74 1.32 20.93 -9.62
C ALA A 74 2.31 21.22 -10.76
N LEU A 75 2.99 20.20 -11.28
CA LEU A 75 3.92 20.29 -12.41
C LEU A 75 3.35 19.70 -13.72
N THR A 76 2.17 19.09 -13.67
CA THR A 76 1.53 18.44 -14.82
C THR A 76 0.12 18.99 -15.07
N THR A 77 -0.72 18.25 -15.80
CA THR A 77 -2.12 18.62 -16.00
C THR A 77 -3.00 17.98 -14.93
N HIS A 78 -4.12 18.62 -14.60
CA HIS A 78 -5.10 18.10 -13.65
C HIS A 78 -6.19 17.25 -14.29
N ARG A 79 -6.24 17.17 -15.63
CA ARG A 79 -7.28 16.43 -16.35
C ARG A 79 -6.68 15.36 -17.23
N GLU A 80 -7.28 14.17 -17.18
CA GLU A 80 -6.92 13.07 -18.04
C GLU A 80 -6.99 13.47 -19.52
N LYS A 81 -5.97 13.10 -20.30
CA LYS A 81 -5.99 13.29 -21.75
C LYS A 81 -7.01 12.33 -22.36
N ALA A 82 -7.81 12.82 -23.31
CA ALA A 82 -8.76 11.97 -24.01
C ALA A 82 -8.03 10.77 -24.66
N PRO A 83 -8.51 9.53 -24.46
CA PRO A 83 -7.86 8.36 -25.04
C PRO A 83 -7.88 8.46 -26.57
N ILE A 84 -6.70 8.39 -27.18
CA ILE A 84 -6.57 8.22 -28.63
C ILE A 84 -6.99 6.78 -28.90
N ALA A 85 -8.12 6.60 -29.62
CA ALA A 85 -8.80 5.34 -29.94
C ALA A 85 -8.00 4.07 -29.63
N HIS A 86 -8.21 3.51 -28.43
CA HIS A 86 -7.65 2.23 -28.02
C HIS A 86 -8.77 1.19 -27.94
N ASN A 87 -8.45 -0.05 -28.30
CA ASN A 87 -9.36 -1.16 -28.11
C ASN A 87 -9.28 -1.62 -26.64
N PRO A 88 -10.32 -1.43 -25.81
CA PRO A 88 -10.26 -1.73 -24.38
C PRO A 88 -10.24 -3.24 -24.09
N LEU A 89 -10.47 -4.09 -25.09
CA LEU A 89 -10.61 -5.53 -24.92
C LEU A 89 -9.32 -6.18 -24.40
N LEU A 90 -8.15 -5.78 -24.91
CA LEU A 90 -6.87 -6.38 -24.46
C LEU A 90 -6.55 -6.00 -23.01
N PRO A 91 -6.54 -4.70 -22.60
CA PRO A 91 -6.36 -4.34 -21.19
C PRO A 91 -7.40 -4.98 -20.26
N LEU A 92 -8.67 -5.03 -20.67
CA LEU A 92 -9.74 -5.65 -19.89
C LEU A 92 -9.51 -7.16 -19.72
N PHE A 93 -9.11 -7.86 -20.78
CA PHE A 93 -8.77 -9.29 -20.74
C PHE A 93 -7.60 -9.56 -19.78
N VAL A 94 -6.54 -8.74 -19.83
CA VAL A 94 -5.40 -8.86 -18.92
C VAL A 94 -5.82 -8.63 -17.46
N VAL A 95 -6.60 -7.58 -17.18
CA VAL A 95 -7.09 -7.30 -15.81
C VAL A 95 -8.03 -8.41 -15.32
N ALA A 96 -8.90 -8.92 -16.19
CA ALA A 96 -9.82 -10.00 -15.84
C ALA A 96 -9.08 -11.31 -15.52
N ILE A 97 -8.07 -11.68 -16.32
CA ILE A 97 -7.24 -12.85 -16.04
C ILE A 97 -6.47 -12.67 -14.73
N THR A 98 -5.84 -11.52 -14.51
CA THR A 98 -5.10 -11.26 -13.27
C THR A 98 -6.04 -11.31 -12.06
N GLY A 99 -7.22 -10.69 -12.15
CA GLY A 99 -8.25 -10.75 -11.11
C GLY A 99 -8.73 -12.17 -10.84
N ALA A 100 -9.00 -12.96 -11.89
CA ALA A 100 -9.38 -14.35 -11.77
C ALA A 100 -8.27 -15.22 -11.14
N ALA A 101 -7.00 -14.96 -11.48
CA ALA A 101 -5.86 -15.65 -10.88
C ALA A 101 -5.71 -15.32 -9.38
N LEU A 102 -5.91 -14.06 -8.99
CA LEU A 102 -5.92 -13.66 -7.58
C LEU A 102 -7.06 -14.34 -6.81
N VAL A 103 -8.26 -14.38 -7.37
CA VAL A 103 -9.41 -15.09 -6.77
C VAL A 103 -9.19 -16.60 -6.72
N TYR A 104 -8.57 -17.18 -7.76
CA TYR A 104 -8.19 -18.59 -7.74
C TYR A 104 -7.20 -18.89 -6.62
N GLY A 105 -6.23 -18.00 -6.39
CA GLY A 105 -5.25 -18.12 -5.31
C GLY A 105 -5.89 -18.13 -3.92
N THR A 106 -7.06 -17.50 -3.71
CA THR A 106 -7.70 -17.48 -2.38
C THR A 106 -8.29 -18.82 -1.97
N TYR A 107 -8.50 -19.77 -2.90
CA TYR A 107 -8.99 -21.11 -2.55
C TYR A 107 -7.96 -21.95 -1.78
N ASP A 108 -6.67 -21.66 -1.94
CA ASP A 108 -5.58 -22.37 -1.26
C ASP A 108 -5.17 -21.69 0.06
N ILE A 109 -5.70 -20.49 0.34
CA ILE A 109 -5.37 -19.75 1.56
C ILE A 109 -6.17 -20.34 2.74
N PRO A 110 -5.53 -20.56 3.91
CA PRO A 110 -6.23 -21.02 5.10
C PRO A 110 -7.37 -20.07 5.49
N ARG A 111 -8.43 -20.62 6.08
CA ARG A 111 -9.61 -19.82 6.46
C ARG A 111 -9.23 -18.76 7.48
N TYR A 112 -9.69 -17.54 7.25
CA TYR A 112 -9.46 -16.44 8.17
C TYR A 112 -9.98 -16.78 9.58
N GLY A 113 -9.14 -16.56 10.60
CA GLY A 113 -9.48 -16.78 12.00
C GLY A 113 -9.55 -18.25 12.46
N ASP A 114 -9.20 -19.22 11.62
CA ASP A 114 -9.20 -20.64 12.01
C ASP A 114 -8.02 -20.94 12.97
N PRO A 115 -8.27 -21.39 14.22
CA PRO A 115 -7.21 -21.72 15.18
C PRO A 115 -6.30 -22.85 14.71
N ALA A 116 -6.74 -23.69 13.77
CA ALA A 116 -5.93 -24.75 13.20
C ALA A 116 -4.88 -24.25 12.18
N ASN A 117 -4.91 -22.96 11.80
CA ASN A 117 -3.98 -22.42 10.82
C ASN A 117 -2.52 -22.58 11.27
N PRO A 118 -1.58 -22.84 10.32
CA PRO A 118 -0.17 -23.09 10.64
C PRO A 118 0.49 -21.99 11.49
N ILE A 119 0.04 -20.74 11.35
CA ILE A 119 0.57 -19.61 12.11
C ILE A 119 0.34 -19.75 13.63
N HIS A 120 -0.76 -20.39 14.05
CA HIS A 120 -1.14 -20.54 15.45
C HIS A 120 -0.49 -21.75 16.12
N GLN A 121 0.13 -22.65 15.35
CA GLN A 121 0.72 -23.89 15.86
C GLN A 121 2.14 -23.69 16.41
N HIS A 122 2.90 -22.74 15.85
CA HIS A 122 4.32 -22.60 16.19
C HIS A 122 4.78 -21.15 16.27
N VAL A 123 4.63 -20.38 15.19
CA VAL A 123 5.25 -19.05 15.09
C VAL A 123 4.59 -18.01 16.00
N ALA A 124 3.25 -17.96 16.04
CA ALA A 124 2.56 -17.00 16.90
C ALA A 124 2.78 -17.29 18.40
N PRO A 125 2.62 -18.54 18.91
CA PRO A 125 2.94 -18.85 20.30
C PRO A 125 4.38 -18.49 20.69
N ARG A 126 5.36 -18.87 19.86
CA ARG A 126 6.79 -18.56 20.08
C ARG A 126 7.03 -17.05 20.24
N TYR A 127 6.48 -16.22 19.35
CA TYR A 127 6.68 -14.76 19.44
C TYR A 127 5.93 -14.13 20.62
N ILE A 128 4.76 -14.65 21.00
CA ILE A 128 3.98 -14.12 22.12
C ILE A 128 4.63 -14.49 23.46
N GLU A 129 5.05 -15.74 23.63
CA GLU A 129 5.50 -16.27 24.92
C GLU A 129 6.96 -15.90 25.24
N ASP A 130 7.83 -15.88 24.22
CA ASP A 130 9.29 -15.80 24.43
C ASP A 130 9.91 -14.44 24.05
N SER A 131 9.26 -13.63 23.21
CA SER A 131 9.80 -12.32 22.84
C SER A 131 9.98 -11.35 24.01
N PRO A 132 9.14 -11.35 25.08
CA PRO A 132 9.35 -10.47 26.22
C PRO A 132 10.65 -10.79 26.98
N GLN A 133 11.04 -12.06 27.09
CA GLN A 133 12.26 -12.47 27.79
C GLN A 133 13.50 -12.33 26.90
N GLU A 134 13.39 -12.60 25.60
CA GLU A 134 14.52 -12.55 24.67
C GLU A 134 14.89 -11.12 24.23
N ILE A 135 13.89 -10.28 23.96
CA ILE A 135 14.08 -8.95 23.36
C ILE A 135 13.78 -7.82 24.36
N GLY A 136 12.85 -8.02 25.30
CA GLY A 136 12.50 -7.03 26.32
C GLY A 136 11.67 -5.84 25.81
N ILE A 137 11.22 -5.86 24.56
CA ILE A 137 10.38 -4.81 23.96
C ILE A 137 8.91 -5.24 24.05
N PRO A 138 8.00 -4.43 24.66
CA PRO A 138 6.60 -4.81 24.84
C PRO A 138 5.80 -4.95 23.54
N ASN A 139 6.15 -4.22 22.48
CA ASN A 139 5.48 -4.32 21.19
C ASN A 139 6.03 -5.54 20.41
N ILE A 140 5.19 -6.57 20.29
CA ILE A 140 5.49 -7.82 19.56
C ILE A 140 5.80 -7.60 18.07
N VAL A 141 5.08 -6.70 17.39
CA VAL A 141 5.33 -6.45 15.96
C VAL A 141 6.70 -5.83 15.77
N SER A 142 7.03 -4.83 16.58
CA SER A 142 8.36 -4.21 16.60
C SER A 142 9.46 -5.22 16.94
N SER A 143 9.25 -6.10 17.92
CA SER A 143 10.24 -7.12 18.30
C SER A 143 10.46 -8.15 17.18
N VAL A 144 9.40 -8.58 16.50
CA VAL A 144 9.48 -9.48 15.35
C VAL A 144 10.20 -8.84 14.17
N LEU A 145 9.81 -7.64 13.75
CA LEU A 145 10.41 -6.97 12.60
C LEU A 145 11.89 -6.62 12.84
N ALA A 146 12.23 -6.08 14.01
CA ALA A 146 13.59 -5.63 14.29
C ALA A 146 14.54 -6.77 14.67
N SER A 147 14.04 -7.85 15.30
CA SER A 147 14.88 -8.92 15.85
C SER A 147 14.69 -10.24 15.10
N TYR A 148 13.58 -10.95 15.31
CA TYR A 148 13.37 -12.29 14.73
C TYR A 148 13.45 -12.31 13.19
N ARG A 149 12.95 -11.26 12.55
CA ARG A 149 12.90 -11.07 11.10
C ARG A 149 13.67 -9.82 10.65
N GLY A 150 14.70 -9.43 11.40
CA GLY A 150 15.52 -8.24 11.11
C GLY A 150 16.16 -8.25 9.72
N TYR A 151 16.44 -9.43 9.15
CA TYR A 151 16.97 -9.55 7.79
C TYR A 151 15.96 -9.10 6.71
N ASP A 152 14.67 -9.37 6.90
CA ASP A 152 13.63 -8.94 5.96
C ASP A 152 13.52 -7.40 5.98
N THR A 153 13.51 -6.81 7.18
CA THR A 153 13.49 -5.34 7.36
C THR A 153 14.78 -4.66 6.85
N LEU A 154 15.95 -5.30 6.98
CA LEU A 154 17.19 -4.81 6.37
C LEU A 154 17.07 -4.79 4.83
N GLY A 155 16.43 -5.80 4.25
CA GLY A 155 16.12 -5.84 2.82
C GLY A 155 15.19 -4.71 2.39
N GLU A 156 14.07 -4.54 3.09
CA GLU A 156 13.09 -3.47 2.83
C GLU A 156 13.72 -2.07 2.93
N THR A 157 14.48 -1.81 3.99
CA THR A 157 15.18 -0.53 4.18
C THR A 157 16.22 -0.26 3.09
N THR A 158 16.94 -1.30 2.64
CA THR A 158 17.87 -1.18 1.52
C THR A 158 17.15 -0.79 0.21
N VAL A 159 15.99 -1.39 -0.07
CA VAL A 159 15.18 -1.07 -1.26
C VAL A 159 14.69 0.39 -1.21
N VAL A 160 14.11 0.81 -0.08
CA VAL A 160 13.60 2.19 0.09
C VAL A 160 14.74 3.21 0.00
N PHE A 161 15.88 2.92 0.64
CA PHE A 161 17.07 3.77 0.57
C PHE A 161 17.60 3.91 -0.86
N THR A 162 17.65 2.79 -1.60
CA THR A 162 18.09 2.78 -3.01
C THR A 162 17.13 3.59 -3.89
N ALA A 163 15.81 3.44 -3.70
CA ALA A 163 14.82 4.23 -4.40
C ALA A 163 14.97 5.73 -4.11
N ALA A 164 15.21 6.11 -2.84
CA ALA A 164 15.44 7.50 -2.45
C ALA A 164 16.68 8.10 -3.12
N ILE A 165 17.80 7.37 -3.15
CA ILE A 165 19.01 7.79 -3.90
C ILE A 165 18.69 7.95 -5.39
N GLY A 166 17.97 7.00 -5.99
CA GLY A 166 17.56 7.07 -7.38
C GLY A 166 16.77 8.34 -7.71
N VAL A 167 15.79 8.68 -6.86
CA VAL A 167 15.01 9.92 -7.00
C VAL A 167 15.89 11.16 -6.87
N LEU A 168 16.80 11.22 -5.88
CA LEU A 168 17.73 12.33 -5.71
C LEU A 168 18.66 12.51 -6.92
N MET A 169 19.16 11.42 -7.49
CA MET A 169 20.00 11.46 -8.70
C MET A 169 19.23 11.97 -9.92
N LEU A 170 17.97 11.57 -10.09
CA LEU A 170 17.11 12.04 -11.18
C LEU A 170 16.83 13.55 -11.06
N ILE A 171 16.47 14.03 -9.87
CA ILE A 171 16.20 15.45 -9.62
C ILE A 171 17.48 16.28 -9.75
N GLY A 172 18.59 15.83 -9.16
CA GLY A 172 19.89 16.52 -9.23
C GLY A 172 20.45 16.59 -10.65
N GLY A 173 20.36 15.49 -11.41
CA GLY A 173 20.76 15.41 -12.81
C GLY A 173 19.94 16.32 -13.72
N ALA A 174 18.62 16.40 -13.49
CA ALA A 174 17.74 17.29 -14.25
C ALA A 174 18.09 18.78 -14.04
N ARG A 175 18.40 19.18 -12.80
CA ARG A 175 18.76 20.58 -12.47
C ARG A 175 20.05 21.03 -13.14
N ARG A 176 21.08 20.17 -13.16
CA ARG A 176 22.37 20.46 -13.81
C ARG A 176 22.23 20.64 -15.32
N ARG A 177 21.39 19.83 -15.97
CA ARG A 177 21.17 19.89 -17.43
C ARG A 177 20.49 21.19 -17.86
N ARG A 178 19.58 21.72 -17.03
CA ARG A 178 18.88 23.00 -17.29
C ARG A 178 19.85 24.19 -17.21
N SER A 179 20.70 24.23 -16.18
CA SER A 179 21.73 25.27 -16.02
C SER A 179 22.71 25.35 -17.21
N ASN A 180 23.08 24.22 -17.82
CA ASN A 180 23.96 24.20 -18.99
C ASN A 180 23.28 24.65 -20.30
N LYS A 181 21.94 24.55 -20.39
CA LYS A 181 21.18 25.06 -21.54
C LYS A 181 21.07 26.58 -21.50
N ASP A 182 20.90 27.17 -20.31
CA ASP A 182 20.77 28.63 -20.16
C ASP A 182 22.09 29.39 -20.35
N GLN A 183 23.23 28.67 -20.40
CA GLN A 183 24.58 29.22 -20.65
C GLN A 183 25.04 29.14 -22.11
N ARG A 184 24.24 28.55 -23.01
CA ARG A 184 24.52 28.46 -24.46
C ARG A 184 23.60 29.39 -25.23
#